data_AF-A0A654IN12-F1
#
_entry.id   AF-A0A654IN12-F1
#
_cell.length_a   1.000
_cell.length_b   1.000
_cell.length_c   1.000
_cell.angle_alpha   90.00
_cell.angle_beta   90.00
_cell.angle_gamma   90.00
#
_symmetry.space_group_name_H-M   'P 1'
#
loop_
_entity.id
_entity.type
_entity.pdbx_description
1 polymer ?
#
loop_
_entity_poly.entity_id
_entity_poly.type
_entity_poly.pdbx_seq_one_letter_code
_entity_poly.pdbx_strand_id
1 'polypeptide(L)'
;MKRILTTLSSFGLIATIGASVVACKNDNSTLLSKKVENTDSNKEKEKAAEIKKLKQQIQVLEGEQNRAKKILGDIQKGIDTVNKLPKDKKEKLNKNLETLNREKQKVEKELETAKITKEDLEAKLKLLENNNS
;
A
#
# COMPACT_ATOMS: atom_id res chain seq x y z
N MET A 1 17.84 -6.41 7.68
CA MET A 1 16.84 -6.39 6.60
C MET A 1 15.72 -7.41 6.84
N LYS A 2 14.91 -7.21 7.90
CA LYS A 2 13.77 -8.10 8.24
C LYS A 2 12.46 -7.34 8.50
N ARG A 3 12.48 -6.00 8.48
CA ARG A 3 11.36 -5.17 8.97
C ARG A 3 10.41 -4.64 7.89
N ILE A 4 10.83 -4.61 6.62
CA ILE A 4 10.00 -4.10 5.50
C ILE A 4 9.07 -5.19 4.95
N LEU A 5 9.48 -6.46 5.00
CA LEU A 5 8.62 -7.57 4.57
C LEU A 5 7.49 -7.86 5.58
N THR A 6 7.65 -7.43 6.84
CA THR A 6 6.65 -7.62 7.91
C THR A 6 5.52 -6.60 7.89
N THR A 7 5.72 -5.43 7.27
CA THR A 7 4.69 -4.39 7.19
C THR A 7 3.67 -4.64 6.08
N LEU A 8 3.95 -5.48 5.07
CA LEU A 8 2.90 -5.94 4.14
C LEU A 8 2.10 -7.14 4.67
N SER A 9 2.71 -7.97 5.52
CA SER A 9 2.02 -9.14 6.10
C SER A 9 1.00 -8.77 7.18
N SER A 10 1.13 -7.60 7.81
CA SER A 10 0.27 -7.16 8.92
C SER A 10 -1.04 -6.48 8.48
N PHE A 11 -1.24 -6.27 7.18
CA PHE A 11 -2.45 -5.69 6.61
C PHE A 11 -3.44 -6.71 6.01
N GLY A 12 -3.26 -8.02 6.24
CA GLY A 12 -4.23 -9.02 5.80
C GLY A 12 -4.55 -8.95 4.30
N LEU A 13 -3.56 -8.57 3.47
CA LEU A 13 -3.69 -8.45 2.01
C LEU A 13 -3.30 -9.73 1.25
N ILE A 14 -3.13 -10.85 1.97
CA ILE A 14 -3.14 -12.18 1.36
C ILE A 14 -4.49 -12.79 1.72
N ALA A 15 -5.51 -12.46 0.93
CA ALA A 15 -6.69 -13.32 0.84
C ALA A 15 -6.22 -14.59 0.11
N THR A 16 -5.83 -15.61 0.87
CA THR A 16 -5.66 -16.96 0.37
C THR A 16 -7.01 -17.40 -0.19
N ILE A 17 -7.21 -17.28 -1.50
CA ILE A 17 -8.35 -17.89 -2.19
C ILE A 17 -8.10 -19.39 -2.13
N GLY A 18 -8.53 -19.99 -1.03
CA GLY A 18 -8.44 -21.40 -0.72
C GLY A 18 -9.61 -21.79 0.15
N ALA A 19 -10.82 -21.40 -0.26
CA ALA A 19 -12.05 -21.95 0.29
C ALA A 19 -12.45 -23.14 -0.59
N SER A 20 -11.96 -24.31 -0.19
CA SER A 20 -12.59 -25.59 -0.48
C SER A 20 -14.08 -25.47 -0.16
N VAL A 21 -14.92 -25.71 -1.16
CA VAL A 21 -16.36 -25.79 -1.01
C VAL A 21 -16.66 -27.05 -0.21
N VAL A 22 -17.03 -26.91 1.07
CA VAL A 22 -17.69 -27.99 1.83
C VAL A 22 -18.98 -27.42 2.38
N ALA A 23 -20.07 -27.74 1.68
CA ALA A 23 -21.42 -27.51 2.13
C ALA A 23 -21.69 -28.40 3.35
N CYS A 24 -21.97 -27.80 4.50
CA CYS A 24 -22.66 -28.48 5.59
C CYS A 24 -24.11 -28.01 5.61
N LYS A 25 -24.94 -28.90 5.07
CA LYS A 25 -26.39 -28.93 5.16
C LYS A 25 -26.75 -29.65 6.47
N ASN A 26 -27.56 -29.04 7.34
CA ASN A 26 -28.75 -29.72 7.90
C ASN A 26 -29.63 -28.78 8.74
N ASP A 27 -30.92 -29.08 8.67
CA ASP A 27 -32.12 -28.42 9.16
C ASP A 27 -32.23 -28.32 10.70
N ASN A 28 -32.93 -27.28 11.21
CA ASN A 28 -34.24 -27.43 11.88
C ASN A 28 -34.77 -26.09 12.47
N SER A 29 -36.09 -25.95 12.42
CA SER A 29 -36.98 -25.19 13.32
C SER A 29 -37.41 -23.75 12.97
N THR A 30 -38.59 -23.70 12.34
CA THR A 30 -39.81 -23.00 12.78
C THR A 30 -39.79 -21.48 13.04
N LEU A 31 -40.57 -20.81 12.18
CA LEU A 31 -41.36 -19.58 12.41
C LEU A 31 -40.64 -18.39 13.04
N LEU A 32 -40.33 -17.41 12.19
CA LEU A 32 -40.67 -16.00 12.44
C LEU A 32 -40.78 -15.29 11.09
N SER A 33 -42.02 -15.03 10.65
CA SER A 33 -42.31 -14.10 9.57
C SER A 33 -41.68 -12.74 9.87
N LYS A 34 -40.74 -12.27 9.06
CA LYS A 34 -40.46 -10.83 8.93
C LYS A 34 -39.69 -10.51 7.66
N LYS A 35 -40.34 -9.68 6.83
CA LYS A 35 -39.76 -8.78 5.83
C LYS A 35 -38.80 -9.42 4.81
N VAL A 36 -39.32 -9.61 3.61
CA VAL A 36 -38.55 -9.40 2.39
C VAL A 36 -38.19 -7.91 2.36
N GLU A 37 -37.08 -7.51 2.98
CA GLU A 37 -36.53 -6.17 2.81
C GLU A 37 -35.03 -6.18 3.12
N ASN A 38 -34.26 -5.65 2.15
CA ASN A 38 -32.86 -5.24 2.25
C ASN A 38 -31.77 -6.29 2.04
N THR A 39 -31.76 -6.96 0.88
CA THR A 39 -30.50 -7.43 0.27
C THR A 39 -29.66 -6.30 -0.31
N ASP A 40 -30.26 -5.13 -0.64
CA ASP A 40 -29.53 -3.98 -1.18
C ASP A 40 -28.79 -3.17 -0.11
N SER A 41 -29.35 -2.98 1.09
CA SER A 41 -28.68 -2.20 2.14
C SER A 41 -27.36 -2.84 2.63
N ASN A 42 -27.22 -4.16 2.48
CA ASN A 42 -25.99 -4.84 2.88
C ASN A 42 -24.88 -4.62 1.83
N LYS A 43 -25.22 -4.64 0.54
CA LYS A 43 -24.27 -4.31 -0.55
C LYS A 43 -23.85 -2.85 -0.53
N GLU A 44 -24.76 -1.92 -0.23
CA GLU A 44 -24.43 -0.50 -0.11
C GLU A 44 -23.52 -0.21 1.08
N LYS A 45 -23.75 -0.86 2.22
CA LYS A 45 -22.87 -0.76 3.41
C LYS A 45 -21.49 -1.37 3.18
N GLU A 46 -21.41 -2.51 2.49
CA GLU A 46 -20.14 -3.14 2.11
C GLU A 46 -19.34 -2.25 1.15
N LYS A 47 -19.99 -1.68 0.12
CA LYS A 47 -19.35 -0.73 -0.81
C LYS A 47 -18.86 0.54 -0.12
N ALA A 48 -19.64 1.11 0.80
CA ALA A 48 -19.24 2.31 1.55
C ALA A 48 -18.03 2.04 2.45
N ALA A 49 -17.97 0.86 3.08
CA ALA A 49 -16.81 0.42 3.84
C ALA A 49 -15.57 0.22 2.95
N GLU A 50 -15.74 -0.32 1.75
CA GLU A 50 -14.66 -0.51 0.77
C GLU A 50 -14.10 0.83 0.26
N ILE A 51 -14.97 1.78 -0.09
CA ILE A 51 -14.58 3.16 -0.46
C ILE A 51 -13.77 3.82 0.66
N LYS A 52 -14.24 3.70 1.92
CA LYS A 52 -13.52 4.26 3.07
C LYS A 52 -12.15 3.61 3.24
N LYS A 53 -12.05 2.29 3.06
CA LYS A 53 -10.78 1.55 3.13
C LYS A 53 -9.81 1.99 2.04
N LEU A 54 -10.27 2.13 0.80
CA LEU A 54 -9.45 2.60 -0.33
C LEU A 54 -8.93 4.02 -0.09
N LYS A 55 -9.78 4.93 0.39
CA LYS A 55 -9.38 6.31 0.75
C LYS A 55 -8.29 6.33 1.83
N GLN A 56 -8.42 5.48 2.87
CA GLN A 56 -7.39 5.34 3.90
C GLN A 56 -6.08 4.78 3.35
N GLN A 57 -6.13 3.78 2.48
CA GLN A 57 -4.93 3.20 1.86
C GLN A 57 -4.20 4.23 0.97
N ILE A 58 -4.94 5.01 0.18
CA ILE A 58 -4.39 6.10 -0.64
C ILE A 58 -3.71 7.14 0.26
N GLN A 59 -4.34 7.56 1.35
CA GLN A 59 -3.77 8.53 2.29
C GLN A 59 -2.46 8.04 2.92
N VAL A 60 -2.40 6.75 3.29
CA VAL A 60 -1.16 6.14 3.81
C VAL A 60 -0.07 6.15 2.74
N LEU A 61 -0.39 5.76 1.49
CA LEU A 61 0.56 5.79 0.38
C LEU A 61 1.09 7.19 0.10
N GLU A 62 0.25 8.23 0.18
CA GLU A 62 0.70 9.63 0.05
C GLU A 62 1.69 10.02 1.14
N GLY A 63 1.42 9.61 2.39
CA GLY A 63 2.34 9.82 3.51
C GLY A 63 3.70 9.16 3.27
N GLU A 64 3.71 7.92 2.81
CA GLU A 64 4.93 7.17 2.51
C GLU A 64 5.68 7.73 1.30
N GLN A 65 4.97 8.17 0.25
CA GLN A 65 5.59 8.86 -0.89
C GLN A 65 6.31 10.14 -0.46
N ASN A 66 5.72 10.93 0.44
CA ASN A 66 6.34 12.15 0.96
C ASN A 66 7.58 11.84 1.81
N ARG A 67 7.53 10.78 2.62
CA ARG A 67 8.70 10.31 3.38
C ARG A 67 9.83 9.84 2.45
N ALA A 68 9.51 9.06 1.42
CA ALA A 68 10.47 8.60 0.43
C ALA A 68 11.13 9.77 -0.32
N LYS A 69 10.35 10.77 -0.74
CA LYS A 69 10.89 12.01 -1.36
C LYS A 69 11.85 12.74 -0.43
N LYS A 70 11.55 12.84 0.87
CA LYS A 70 12.44 13.45 1.86
C LYS A 70 13.75 12.67 1.99
N ILE A 71 13.67 11.35 2.10
CA ILE A 71 14.85 10.47 2.18
C ILE A 71 15.72 10.62 0.93
N LEU A 72 15.14 10.65 -0.27
CA LEU A 72 15.88 10.89 -1.52
C LEU A 72 16.60 12.23 -1.50
N GLY A 73 15.95 13.28 -0.99
CA GLY A 73 16.56 14.59 -0.82
C GLY A 73 17.76 14.57 0.13
N ASP A 74 17.65 13.88 1.26
CA ASP A 74 18.72 13.77 2.25
C ASP A 74 19.90 12.93 1.70
N ILE A 75 19.62 11.83 0.98
CA ILE A 75 20.64 11.03 0.30
C ILE A 75 21.36 11.86 -0.75
N GLN A 76 20.64 12.64 -1.57
CA GLN A 76 21.25 13.49 -2.59
C GLN A 76 22.17 14.55 -1.96
N LYS A 77 21.73 15.22 -0.89
CA LYS A 77 22.59 16.17 -0.15
C LYS A 77 23.85 15.50 0.40
N GLY A 78 23.73 14.27 0.91
CA GLY A 78 24.87 13.47 1.37
C GLY A 78 25.87 13.20 0.25
N ILE A 79 25.39 12.76 -0.91
CA ILE A 79 26.22 12.51 -2.11
C ILE A 79 26.92 13.79 -2.56
N ASP A 80 26.20 14.91 -2.65
CA ASP A 80 26.75 16.20 -3.06
C ASP A 80 27.82 16.72 -2.10
N THR A 81 27.60 16.51 -0.79
CA THR A 81 28.57 16.87 0.24
C THR A 81 29.86 16.07 0.07
N VAL A 82 29.77 14.75 -0.14
CA VAL A 82 30.95 13.92 -0.36
C VAL A 82 31.64 14.26 -1.68
N ASN A 83 30.88 14.63 -2.72
CA ASN A 83 31.44 15.04 -4.00
C ASN A 83 32.21 16.37 -3.96
N LYS A 84 31.89 17.26 -3.02
CA LYS A 84 32.60 18.53 -2.78
C LYS A 84 33.87 18.36 -1.95
N LEU A 85 34.09 17.20 -1.34
CA LEU A 85 35.30 16.94 -0.56
C LEU A 85 36.53 16.77 -1.47
N PRO A 86 37.73 17.08 -0.94
CA PRO A 86 39.01 16.75 -1.59
C PRO A 86 39.10 15.27 -1.98
N LYS A 87 39.81 14.96 -3.07
CA LYS A 87 39.93 13.59 -3.65
C LYS A 87 40.38 12.55 -2.62
N ASP A 88 41.34 12.89 -1.77
CA ASP A 88 41.90 12.05 -0.71
C ASP A 88 40.88 11.67 0.38
N LYS A 89 39.94 12.57 0.70
CA LYS A 89 38.84 12.29 1.63
C LYS A 89 37.70 11.55 0.93
N LYS A 90 37.45 11.87 -0.35
CA LYS A 90 36.43 11.20 -1.16
C LYS A 90 36.75 9.73 -1.37
N GLU A 91 38.01 9.38 -1.59
CA GLU A 91 38.46 7.99 -1.78
C GLU A 91 38.21 7.13 -0.54
N LYS A 92 38.44 7.68 0.66
CA LYS A 92 38.10 7.03 1.94
C LYS A 92 36.60 6.82 2.12
N LEU A 93 35.77 7.62 1.46
CA LEU A 93 34.31 7.56 1.52
C LEU A 93 33.68 6.88 0.30
N ASN A 94 34.47 6.32 -0.62
CA ASN A 94 33.96 5.79 -1.88
C ASN A 94 32.97 4.62 -1.65
N LYS A 95 33.27 3.72 -0.70
CA LYS A 95 32.34 2.64 -0.28
C LYS A 95 31.02 3.18 0.28
N ASN A 96 31.06 4.28 1.02
CA ASN A 96 29.86 4.91 1.55
C ASN A 96 29.06 5.55 0.42
N LEU A 97 29.73 6.19 -0.54
CA LEU A 97 29.09 6.80 -1.71
C LEU A 97 28.40 5.76 -2.61
N GLU A 98 29.05 4.61 -2.83
CA GLU A 98 28.42 3.47 -3.52
C GLU A 98 27.19 2.96 -2.77
N THR A 99 27.27 2.87 -1.45
CA THR A 99 26.14 2.42 -0.61
C THR A 99 24.98 3.41 -0.69
N LEU A 100 25.24 4.72 -0.54
CA LEU A 100 24.22 5.76 -0.70
C LEU A 100 23.58 5.74 -2.09
N ASN A 101 24.36 5.52 -3.16
CA ASN A 101 23.82 5.42 -4.51
C ASN A 101 22.93 4.19 -4.69
N ARG A 102 23.29 3.03 -4.10
CA ARG A 102 22.44 1.84 -4.12
C ARG A 102 21.15 2.04 -3.32
N GLU A 103 21.23 2.72 -2.18
CA GLU A 103 20.05 3.06 -1.38
C GLU A 103 19.15 4.04 -2.11
N LYS A 104 19.71 5.07 -2.77
CA LYS A 104 18.98 6.00 -3.63
C LYS A 104 18.13 5.25 -4.67
N GLN A 105 18.76 4.34 -5.42
CA GLN A 105 18.07 3.55 -6.44
C GLN A 105 16.95 2.66 -5.87
N LYS A 106 17.14 2.10 -4.67
CA LYS A 106 16.10 1.30 -4.00
C LYS A 106 14.90 2.17 -3.63
N VAL A 107 15.14 3.32 -3.00
CA VAL A 107 14.09 4.25 -2.60
C VAL A 107 13.35 4.82 -3.82
N GLU A 108 14.05 5.08 -4.93
CA GLU A 108 13.41 5.48 -6.20
C GLU A 108 12.45 4.41 -6.74
N LYS A 109 12.86 3.13 -6.74
CA LYS A 109 12.01 2.02 -7.16
C LYS A 109 10.80 1.82 -6.26
N GLU A 110 10.99 1.91 -4.95
CA GLU A 110 9.90 1.82 -3.97
C GLU A 110 8.92 2.99 -4.12
N LEU A 111 9.42 4.21 -4.34
CA LEU A 111 8.59 5.38 -4.59
C LEU A 111 7.75 5.21 -5.87
N GLU A 112 8.36 4.71 -6.94
CA GLU A 112 7.64 4.48 -8.21
C GLU A 112 6.55 3.41 -8.05
N THR A 113 6.87 2.31 -7.36
CA THR A 113 5.89 1.27 -7.05
C THR A 113 4.72 1.82 -6.24
N ALA A 114 5.00 2.69 -5.26
CA ALA A 114 3.98 3.34 -4.45
C ALA A 114 3.11 4.33 -5.26
N LYS A 115 3.65 4.98 -6.30
CA LYS A 115 2.86 5.81 -7.22
C LYS A 115 1.90 4.98 -8.05
N ILE A 116 2.40 3.94 -8.70
CA ILE A 116 1.58 3.04 -9.53
C ILE A 116 0.47 2.42 -8.68
N THR A 117 0.81 1.94 -7.48
CA THR A 117 -0.19 1.36 -6.57
C THR A 117 -1.25 2.40 -6.15
N LYS A 118 -0.84 3.65 -5.92
CA LYS A 118 -1.78 4.74 -5.60
C LYS A 118 -2.72 5.00 -6.78
N GLU A 119 -2.19 5.12 -8.00
CA GLU A 119 -2.96 5.34 -9.22
C GLU A 119 -3.98 4.21 -9.45
N ASP A 120 -3.57 2.95 -9.26
CA ASP A 120 -4.47 1.80 -9.34
C ASP A 120 -5.61 1.86 -8.31
N LEU A 121 -5.31 2.26 -7.07
CA LEU A 121 -6.32 2.41 -6.03
C LEU A 121 -7.27 3.59 -6.31
N GLU A 122 -6.75 4.70 -6.85
CA GLU A 122 -7.57 5.84 -7.28
C GLU A 122 -8.49 5.48 -8.45
N ALA A 123 -8.01 4.68 -9.41
CA ALA A 123 -8.82 4.17 -10.50
C ALA A 123 -9.95 3.25 -9.99
N LYS A 124 -9.62 2.33 -9.08
CA LYS A 124 -10.62 1.48 -8.42
C LYS A 124 -11.65 2.28 -7.63
N LEU A 125 -11.20 3.30 -6.91
CA LEU A 125 -12.07 4.19 -6.15
C LEU A 125 -13.05 4.93 -7.08
N LYS A 126 -12.55 5.50 -8.19
CA LYS A 126 -13.38 6.16 -9.20
C LYS A 126 -14.40 5.22 -9.83
N LEU A 127 -14.02 3.98 -10.13
CA LEU A 127 -14.96 2.96 -10.65
C LEU A 127 -16.08 2.65 -9.65
N LEU A 128 -15.74 2.52 -8.36
CA LEU A 128 -16.73 2.27 -7.31
C LEU A 128 -17.64 3.47 -7.05
N GLU A 129 -17.13 4.70 -7.19
CA GLU A 129 -17.93 5.93 -7.06
C GLU A 129 -18.84 6.15 -8.29
N ASN A 130 -18.36 5.86 -9.50
CA ASN A 130 -19.13 6.03 -10.74
C ASN A 130 -20.22 4.98 -10.94
N ASN A 131 -20.01 3.74 -10.47
CA ASN A 131 -21.04 2.69 -10.52
C ASN A 131 -22.17 2.86 -9.47
N ASN A 132 -22.18 4.00 -8.76
CA ASN A 132 -23.16 4.40 -7.76
C ASN A 132 -23.91 5.71 -8.15
N SER A 133 -23.68 6.27 -9.34
CA SER A 133 -24.53 7.33 -9.95
C SER A 133 -25.47 6.71 -10.97
#